data_AF-A0A1C7HR49-F1
#
_entry.id   AF-A0A1C7HR49-F1
#
_cell.length_a   1.000
_cell.length_b   1.000
_cell.length_c   1.000
_cell.angle_alpha   90.00
_cell.angle_beta   90.00
_cell.angle_gamma   90.00
#
_symmetry.space_group_name_H-M   'P 1'
#
loop_
_entity.id
_entity.type
_entity.pdbx_description
1 polymer ?
#
loop_
_entity_poly.entity_id
_entity_poly.type
_entity_poly.pdbx_seq_one_letter_code
_entity_poly.pdbx_strand_id
1 'polypeptide(L)'
;MELNKYQVAFDALYDEDEMYKLAKGFSFDDDYTSEYDYEKAKEYCKSTMQGLIDKYAWIPVEERLPEKEGYYISGDYLVTLKYDILNMSVVQCARITPDERWMRMTPNGEIDVTNEVIAWMSLPEAYGGE
;
A
#
# COMPACT_ATOMS: atom_id res chain seq x y z
N MET A 1 -3.20 10.20 17.44
CA MET A 1 -2.98 8.75 17.54
C MET A 1 -4.06 8.02 16.72
N GLU A 2 -4.09 8.25 15.39
CA GLU A 2 -5.07 7.64 14.46
C GLU A 2 -4.42 6.58 13.53
N LEU A 3 -3.09 6.40 13.62
CA LEU A 3 -2.27 5.64 12.67
C LEU A 3 -2.30 4.11 12.88
N ASN A 4 -2.68 3.65 14.08
CA ASN A 4 -2.64 2.23 14.45
C ASN A 4 -3.53 1.37 13.54
N LYS A 5 -4.73 1.84 13.18
CA LYS A 5 -5.64 1.07 12.30
C LYS A 5 -5.15 0.94 10.85
N TYR A 6 -4.37 1.89 10.34
CA TYR A 6 -3.88 1.84 8.97
C TYR A 6 -2.73 0.83 8.85
N GLN A 7 -1.80 0.84 9.81
CA GLN A 7 -0.72 -0.16 9.87
C GLN A 7 -1.28 -1.59 9.93
N VAL A 8 -2.23 -1.82 10.84
CA VAL A 8 -2.93 -3.11 10.95
C VAL A 8 -3.62 -3.50 9.64
N ALA A 9 -4.23 -2.56 8.94
CA ALA A 9 -4.88 -2.83 7.66
C ALA A 9 -3.88 -3.19 6.54
N PHE A 10 -2.72 -2.54 6.50
CA PHE A 10 -1.69 -2.81 5.51
C PHE A 10 -0.98 -4.14 5.77
N ASP A 11 -0.57 -4.39 7.00
CA ASP A 11 0.07 -5.65 7.39
C ASP A 11 -0.85 -6.83 7.08
N ALA A 12 -2.14 -6.72 7.41
CA ALA A 12 -3.14 -7.73 7.05
C ALA A 12 -3.33 -7.90 5.54
N LEU A 13 -3.28 -6.83 4.73
CA LEU A 13 -3.39 -6.95 3.28
C LEU A 13 -2.17 -7.62 2.63
N TYR A 14 -1.02 -7.61 3.29
CA TYR A 14 0.24 -8.15 2.79
C TYR A 14 0.57 -9.53 3.36
N ASP A 15 0.14 -9.82 4.58
CA ASP A 15 0.37 -11.08 5.31
C ASP A 15 -0.95 -11.77 5.67
N GLU A 16 -1.12 -12.99 5.19
CA GLU A 16 -2.32 -13.79 5.41
C GLU A 16 -2.52 -14.14 6.90
N ASP A 17 -1.45 -14.35 7.66
CA ASP A 17 -1.54 -14.64 9.11
C ASP A 17 -2.05 -13.41 9.87
N GLU A 18 -1.63 -12.21 9.47
CA GLU A 18 -2.14 -10.96 10.03
C GLU A 18 -3.61 -10.72 9.63
N MET A 19 -4.01 -11.08 8.40
CA MET A 19 -5.42 -11.06 8.01
C MET A 19 -6.28 -12.00 8.86
N TYR A 20 -5.81 -13.22 9.14
CA TYR A 20 -6.53 -14.16 9.99
C TYR A 20 -6.63 -13.68 11.45
N LYS A 21 -5.57 -13.07 11.99
CA LYS A 21 -5.60 -12.45 13.33
C LYS A 21 -6.63 -11.32 13.39
N LEU A 22 -6.68 -10.49 12.35
CA LEU A 22 -7.65 -9.41 12.26
C LEU A 22 -9.08 -9.96 12.12
N ALA A 23 -9.29 -10.98 11.28
CA ALA A 23 -10.57 -11.65 11.09
C ALA A 23 -11.12 -12.27 12.38
N LYS A 24 -10.25 -12.83 13.23
CA LYS A 24 -10.65 -13.29 14.58
C LYS A 24 -11.27 -12.18 15.43
N GLY A 25 -10.79 -10.94 15.31
CA GLY A 25 -11.38 -9.79 16.01
C GLY A 25 -12.79 -9.42 15.54
N PHE A 26 -13.22 -9.91 14.36
CA PHE A 26 -14.59 -9.77 13.86
C PHE A 26 -15.48 -10.96 14.19
N SER A 27 -14.89 -12.11 14.55
CA SER A 27 -15.64 -13.30 14.92
C SER A 27 -16.34 -13.12 16.28
N PHE A 28 -17.51 -13.74 16.41
CA PHE A 28 -18.20 -13.91 17.69
C PHE A 28 -17.80 -15.21 18.42
N ASP A 29 -17.07 -16.09 17.73
CA ASP A 29 -16.58 -17.37 18.23
C ASP A 29 -15.04 -17.39 18.21
N ASP A 30 -14.42 -17.53 19.38
CA ASP A 30 -12.96 -17.50 19.54
C ASP A 30 -12.27 -18.72 18.89
N ASP A 31 -13.01 -19.82 18.68
CA ASP A 31 -12.50 -21.09 18.17
C ASP A 31 -12.73 -21.26 16.66
N TYR A 32 -13.54 -20.40 16.03
CA TYR A 32 -13.85 -20.48 14.60
C TYR A 32 -13.89 -19.11 13.93
N THR A 33 -13.07 -18.93 12.89
CA THR A 33 -13.15 -17.77 11.99
C THR A 33 -13.79 -18.20 10.68
N SER A 34 -14.95 -17.66 10.37
CA SER A 34 -15.65 -18.01 9.13
C SER A 34 -15.05 -17.30 7.92
N GLU A 35 -15.34 -17.81 6.71
CA GLU A 35 -15.01 -17.12 5.46
C GLU A 35 -15.67 -15.72 5.39
N TYR A 36 -16.84 -15.58 5.99
CA TYR A 36 -17.53 -14.28 6.10
C TYR A 36 -16.74 -13.27 6.96
N ASP A 37 -16.18 -13.71 8.10
CA ASP A 37 -15.37 -12.83 8.96
C ASP A 37 -14.06 -12.42 8.28
N TYR A 38 -13.48 -13.35 7.50
CA TYR A 38 -12.28 -13.10 6.71
C TYR A 38 -12.53 -12.10 5.58
N GLU A 39 -13.62 -12.23 4.83
CA GLU A 39 -14.00 -11.25 3.80
C GLU A 39 -14.35 -9.88 4.41
N LYS A 40 -15.00 -9.86 5.57
CA LYS A 40 -15.28 -8.63 6.30
C LYS A 40 -13.99 -7.92 6.77
N ALA A 41 -12.99 -8.68 7.21
CA ALA A 41 -11.67 -8.12 7.55
C ALA A 41 -10.97 -7.52 6.32
N LYS A 42 -11.01 -8.21 5.17
CA LYS A 42 -10.50 -7.66 3.90
C LYS A 42 -11.20 -6.36 3.49
N GLU A 43 -12.54 -6.32 3.57
CA GLU A 43 -13.31 -5.11 3.25
C GLU A 43 -12.94 -3.96 4.20
N TYR A 44 -12.82 -4.25 5.50
CA TYR A 44 -12.36 -3.28 6.49
C TYR A 44 -10.97 -2.72 6.14
N CYS A 45 -10.01 -3.58 5.81
CA CYS A 45 -8.67 -3.13 5.44
C CYS A 45 -8.68 -2.26 4.19
N LYS A 46 -9.40 -2.69 3.14
CA LYS A 46 -9.55 -1.92 1.91
C LYS A 46 -10.19 -0.55 2.16
N SER A 47 -11.28 -0.49 2.92
CA SER A 47 -11.95 0.78 3.26
C SER A 47 -11.08 1.66 4.15
N THR A 48 -10.29 1.07 5.04
CA THR A 48 -9.37 1.79 5.92
C THR A 48 -8.23 2.41 5.09
N MET A 49 -7.63 1.65 4.18
CA MET A 49 -6.64 2.17 3.24
C MET A 49 -7.26 3.21 2.30
N GLN A 50 -8.49 3.03 1.84
CA GLN A 50 -9.20 4.05 1.06
C GLN A 50 -9.40 5.35 1.85
N GLY A 51 -9.76 5.28 3.13
CA GLY A 51 -9.83 6.47 3.98
C GLY A 51 -8.49 7.17 4.18
N LEU A 52 -7.37 6.43 4.11
CA LEU A 52 -6.02 7.01 4.08
C LEU A 52 -5.77 7.71 2.73
N ILE A 53 -6.10 7.05 1.62
CA ILE A 53 -6.00 7.59 0.26
C ILE A 53 -6.82 8.88 0.12
N ASP A 54 -8.03 8.92 0.67
CA ASP A 54 -8.90 10.09 0.60
C ASP A 54 -8.41 11.24 1.52
N LYS A 55 -7.68 10.90 2.59
CA LYS A 55 -7.17 11.85 3.59
C LYS A 55 -5.83 12.47 3.19
N TYR A 56 -5.01 11.75 2.44
CA TYR A 56 -3.69 12.20 1.98
C TYR A 56 -3.76 12.55 0.49
N ALA A 57 -3.25 13.73 0.12
CA ALA A 57 -3.28 14.18 -1.27
C ALA A 57 -2.29 13.36 -2.11
N TRP A 58 -2.81 12.41 -2.88
CA TRP A 58 -2.06 11.75 -3.96
C TRP A 58 -1.58 12.79 -4.96
N ILE A 59 -0.30 12.74 -5.29
CA ILE A 59 0.33 13.63 -6.26
C ILE A 59 0.38 12.86 -7.59
N PRO A 60 -0.35 13.29 -8.64
CA PRO A 60 -0.23 12.70 -9.96
C PRO A 60 1.20 12.82 -10.49
N VAL A 61 1.72 11.76 -11.11
CA VAL A 61 3.09 11.78 -11.67
C VAL A 61 3.27 12.87 -12.74
N GLU A 62 2.21 13.21 -13.45
CA GLU A 62 2.18 14.27 -14.46
C GLU A 62 2.31 15.68 -13.85
N GLU A 63 1.90 15.86 -12.59
CA GLU A 63 2.06 17.13 -11.89
C GLU A 63 3.49 17.32 -11.38
N ARG A 64 4.04 16.27 -10.73
CA ARG A 64 5.36 16.33 -10.10
C ARG A 64 5.85 14.93 -9.69
N LEU A 65 7.16 14.71 -9.76
CA LEU A 65 7.86 13.58 -9.13
C LEU A 65 8.36 13.92 -7.72
N PRO A 66 8.66 12.93 -6.86
CA PRO A 66 9.25 13.19 -5.55
C PRO A 66 10.51 14.06 -5.63
N GLU A 67 10.70 14.91 -4.62
CA GLU A 67 11.89 15.77 -4.57
C GLU A 67 13.16 14.92 -4.45
N LYS A 68 14.17 15.29 -5.23
CA LYS A 68 15.49 14.65 -5.22
C LYS A 68 16.26 15.12 -3.98
N GLU A 69 15.99 14.53 -2.81
CA GLU A 69 16.84 14.78 -1.64
C GLU A 69 18.15 13.98 -1.77
N GLY A 70 19.16 14.60 -2.40
CA GLY A 70 20.53 14.08 -2.47
C GLY A 70 20.81 13.08 -3.62
N TYR A 71 21.96 12.42 -3.55
CA TYR A 71 22.44 11.45 -4.56
C TYR A 71 21.63 10.13 -4.59
N TYR A 72 20.69 9.96 -3.65
CA TYR A 72 19.89 8.77 -3.47
C TYR A 72 18.42 9.18 -3.38
N ILE A 73 17.67 9.01 -4.46
CA ILE A 73 16.23 8.89 -4.28
C ILE A 73 16.03 7.44 -3.81
N SER A 74 15.86 7.24 -2.50
CA SER A 74 15.86 5.90 -1.89
C SER A 74 14.75 5.70 -0.85
N GLY A 75 13.74 6.56 -0.85
CA GLY A 75 12.53 6.32 -0.08
C GLY A 75 11.60 5.37 -0.81
N ASP A 76 10.97 4.45 -0.08
CA ASP A 76 9.78 3.78 -0.57
C ASP A 76 8.60 4.77 -0.54
N TYR A 77 7.76 4.74 -1.57
CA TYR A 77 6.55 5.56 -1.71
C TYR A 77 5.35 4.65 -1.89
N LEU A 78 4.17 5.10 -1.43
CA LEU A 78 2.93 4.51 -1.90
C LEU A 78 2.64 5.05 -3.30
N VAL A 79 2.44 4.14 -4.24
CA VAL A 79 2.11 4.43 -5.64
C VAL A 79 0.80 3.77 -6.02
N THR A 80 0.03 4.45 -6.87
CA THR A 80 -1.11 3.86 -7.57
C THR A 80 -0.63 3.37 -8.93
N LEU A 81 -0.70 2.06 -9.14
CA LEU A 81 -0.40 1.41 -10.42
C LEU A 81 -1.70 1.17 -11.19
N LYS A 82 -1.73 1.55 -12.46
CA LYS A 82 -2.83 1.28 -13.39
C LYS A 82 -2.37 0.31 -14.46
N TYR A 83 -2.99 -0.87 -14.48
CA TYR A 83 -2.74 -1.90 -15.49
C TYR A 83 -3.86 -1.86 -16.52
N ASP A 84 -3.65 -1.17 -17.64
CA ASP A 84 -4.68 -0.98 -18.67
C ASP A 84 -5.22 -2.29 -19.25
N ILE A 85 -4.36 -3.29 -19.45
CA ILE A 85 -4.73 -4.61 -19.99
C ILE A 85 -5.72 -5.34 -19.07
N LEU A 86 -5.56 -5.13 -17.76
CA LEU A 86 -6.37 -5.78 -16.72
C LEU A 86 -7.54 -4.90 -16.25
N ASN A 87 -7.63 -3.67 -16.76
CA ASN A 87 -8.57 -2.64 -16.33
C ASN A 87 -8.66 -2.52 -14.80
N MET A 88 -7.51 -2.51 -14.13
CA MET A 88 -7.41 -2.50 -12.68
C MET A 88 -6.41 -1.47 -12.18
N SER A 89 -6.66 -0.97 -10.97
CA SER A 89 -5.73 -0.13 -10.24
C SER A 89 -5.42 -0.74 -8.88
N VAL A 90 -4.16 -0.69 -8.48
CA VAL A 90 -3.70 -1.19 -7.19
C VAL A 90 -2.77 -0.19 -6.52
N VAL A 91 -2.80 -0.15 -5.20
CA VAL A 91 -1.85 0.65 -4.40
C VAL A 91 -0.75 -0.27 -3.89
N GLN A 92 0.50 0.10 -4.12
CA GLN A 92 1.68 -0.68 -3.76
C GLN A 92 2.83 0.22 -3.34
N CYS A 93 3.85 -0.35 -2.71
CA CYS A 93 5.11 0.34 -2.45
C CYS A 93 6.03 0.28 -3.67
N ALA A 94 6.61 1.41 -4.05
CA ALA A 94 7.68 1.48 -5.03
C ALA A 94 8.68 2.57 -4.65
N ARG A 95 9.93 2.36 -5.00
CA ARG A 95 10.97 3.39 -4.92
C ARG A 95 11.14 4.06 -6.28
N ILE A 96 11.49 5.33 -6.29
CA ILE A 96 11.93 5.99 -7.52
C ILE A 96 13.46 6.05 -7.52
N THR A 97 14.10 5.71 -8.63
CA THR A 97 15.56 5.74 -8.79
C THR A 97 16.03 7.13 -9.22
N PRO A 98 17.34 7.45 -9.13
CA PRO A 98 17.87 8.77 -9.55
C PRO A 98 17.60 9.14 -11.02
N ASP A 99 17.39 8.15 -11.87
CA ASP A 99 17.00 8.28 -13.27
C ASP A 99 15.47 8.22 -13.50
N GLU A 100 14.70 8.50 -12.46
CA GLU A 100 13.24 8.70 -12.50
C GLU A 100 12.45 7.45 -12.89
N ARG A 101 13.03 6.25 -12.66
CA ARG A 101 12.32 4.97 -12.84
C ARG A 101 11.68 4.53 -11.54
N TRP A 102 10.42 4.11 -11.61
CA TRP A 102 9.73 3.50 -10.49
C TRP A 102 10.01 2.01 -10.45
N MET A 103 10.59 1.55 -9.34
CA MET A 103 10.98 0.16 -9.13
C MET A 103 10.16 -0.43 -8.00
N ARG A 104 9.45 -1.52 -8.28
CA ARG A 104 8.69 -2.29 -7.29
C ARG A 104 9.46 -3.54 -6.91
N MET A 105 9.61 -3.80 -5.62
CA MET A 105 10.16 -5.06 -5.13
C MET A 105 9.13 -6.20 -5.27
N THR A 106 9.57 -7.35 -5.76
CA THR A 106 8.80 -8.59 -5.81
C THR A 106 9.63 -9.73 -5.20
N PRO A 107 9.03 -10.89 -4.88
CA PRO A 107 9.80 -12.06 -4.43
C PRO A 107 10.89 -12.51 -5.41
N ASN A 108 10.76 -12.16 -6.69
CA ASN A 108 11.70 -12.53 -7.76
C ASN A 108 12.69 -11.40 -8.11
N GLY A 109 12.71 -10.31 -7.33
CA GLY A 109 13.55 -9.13 -7.56
C GLY A 109 12.76 -7.88 -7.93
N GLU A 110 13.47 -6.85 -8.36
CA GLU A 110 12.87 -5.57 -8.73
C GLU A 110 12.34 -5.57 -10.15
N ILE A 111 11.17 -4.97 -10.32
CA ILE A 111 10.55 -4.74 -11.62
C ILE A 111 10.35 -3.24 -11.85
N ASP A 112 10.53 -2.81 -13.10
CA ASP A 112 10.20 -1.45 -13.53
C ASP A 112 8.69 -1.34 -13.73
N VAL A 113 8.08 -0.38 -13.04
CA VAL A 113 6.64 -0.08 -13.10
C VAL A 113 6.38 1.37 -13.50
N THR A 114 7.36 2.04 -14.11
CA THR A 114 7.32 3.48 -14.41
C THR A 114 6.10 3.89 -15.22
N ASN A 115 5.68 3.06 -16.18
CA ASN A 115 4.55 3.37 -17.05
C ASN A 115 3.19 3.10 -16.40
N GLU A 116 3.17 2.31 -15.32
CA GLU A 116 1.96 1.94 -14.60
C GLU A 116 1.67 2.92 -13.46
N VAL A 117 2.67 3.62 -12.92
CA VAL A 117 2.45 4.59 -11.84
C VAL A 117 1.74 5.84 -12.35
N ILE A 118 0.55 6.10 -11.81
CA ILE A 118 -0.24 7.30 -12.15
C ILE A 118 -0.25 8.37 -11.06
N ALA A 119 0.00 7.97 -9.81
CA ALA A 119 0.07 8.89 -8.67
C ALA A 119 0.94 8.29 -7.56
N TRP A 120 1.49 9.16 -6.71
CA TRP A 120 2.34 8.76 -5.58
C TRP A 120 2.05 9.60 -4.34
N MET A 121 2.49 9.11 -3.18
CA MET A 121 2.62 9.87 -1.94
C MET A 121 3.79 9.31 -1.12
N SER A 122 4.40 10.16 -0.28
CA SER A 122 5.38 9.69 0.69
C SER A 122 4.78 8.60 1.58
N LEU A 123 5.57 7.57 1.90
CA LEU A 123 5.16 6.62 2.93
C LEU A 123 4.84 7.40 4.21
N PRO A 124 3.67 7.16 4.83
CA PRO A 124 3.40 7.70 6.15
C PRO A 124 4.49 7.25 7.14
N GLU A 125 4.81 8.07 8.14
CA GLU A 125 5.82 7.78 9.17
C GLU A 125 5.64 6.42 9.88
N ALA A 126 4.45 5.81 9.82
CA ALA A 126 4.20 4.47 10.33
C ALA A 126 4.89 3.34 9.52
N TYR A 127 5.22 3.60 8.25
CA TYR A 127 5.82 2.63 7.32
C TYR A 127 7.27 2.93 6.95
N GLY A 128 7.74 4.16 7.23
CA GLY A 128 9.16 4.50 7.16
C GLY A 128 9.81 4.16 8.49
N GLY A 129 10.62 3.11 8.53
CA GLY A 129 11.56 2.92 9.63
C GLY A 129 12.45 4.16 9.78
N GLU A 130 12.81 4.47 11.03
CA GLU A 130 13.72 5.56 11.42
C GLU A 130 14.89 5.83 10.47
#